data_AF-A0A2N3F3Q3-F1
#
_entry.id   AF-A0A2N3F3Q3-F1
#
_cell.length_a   1.000
_cell.length_b   1.000
_cell.length_c   1.000
_cell.angle_alpha   90.00
_cell.angle_beta   90.00
_cell.angle_gamma   90.00
#
_symmetry.space_group_name_H-M   'P 1'
#
loop_
_entity.id
_entity.type
_entity.pdbx_description
1 polymer ?
#
loop_
_entity_poly.entity_id
_entity_poly.type
_entity_poly.pdbx_seq_one_letter_code
_entity_poly.pdbx_strand_id
1 'polypeptide(L)'
;MTVPVHFDEPEGATPLEPDDLAGLIPTWVATREDLNAAEQANIAKALLWAESKGGPHSLDALLSEGTMRSLHTRMFGEVWKWAGHYRRHNTNIGTDWPHISAQLQDLLADVLVQTSDREKLPWPPDELAVRFHHRLVVIHPFPNGNGRHARLAADLLVAELGEPSFTWGAKDLGASGAVRRAYLDALRHADREQNFVPLVEFARG
;
A
#
# COMPACT_ATOMS: atom_id res chain seq x y z
N MET A 1 -29.95 -12.63 -14.55
CA MET A 1 -28.60 -13.19 -14.33
C MET A 1 -27.63 -12.08 -14.67
N THR A 2 -27.03 -11.45 -13.67
CA THR A 2 -25.93 -10.50 -13.87
C THR A 2 -24.70 -11.32 -14.20
N VAL A 3 -24.12 -11.09 -15.38
CA VAL A 3 -22.81 -11.67 -15.73
C VAL A 3 -21.81 -11.19 -14.67
N PRO A 4 -21.03 -12.07 -14.02
CA PRO A 4 -20.02 -11.63 -13.08
C PRO A 4 -19.04 -10.71 -13.82
N VAL A 5 -18.81 -9.51 -13.27
CA VAL A 5 -17.83 -8.57 -13.82
C VAL A 5 -16.47 -9.25 -13.73
N HIS A 6 -15.83 -9.45 -14.87
CA HIS A 6 -14.47 -9.96 -14.95
C HIS A 6 -13.57 -8.81 -15.37
N PHE A 7 -12.54 -8.55 -14.56
CA PHE A 7 -11.58 -7.50 -14.83
C PHE A 7 -10.28 -8.11 -15.30
N ASP A 8 -9.71 -7.59 -16.38
CA ASP A 8 -8.33 -7.90 -16.75
C ASP A 8 -7.40 -7.39 -15.63
N GLU A 9 -6.67 -8.31 -14.99
CA GLU A 9 -5.72 -8.00 -13.92
C GLU A 9 -4.39 -7.53 -14.50
N PRO A 10 -3.80 -6.44 -13.97
CA PRO A 10 -2.46 -6.05 -14.37
C PRO A 10 -1.42 -7.05 -13.85
N GLU A 11 -0.25 -7.09 -14.50
CA GLU A 11 0.82 -8.04 -14.17
C GLU A 11 1.16 -8.02 -12.68
N GLY A 12 1.17 -9.17 -12.00
CA GLY A 12 1.50 -9.27 -10.58
C GLY A 12 0.49 -8.62 -9.62
N ALA A 13 -0.73 -8.32 -10.07
CA ALA A 13 -1.82 -7.94 -9.18
C ALA A 13 -2.38 -9.16 -8.43
N THR A 14 -2.91 -8.89 -7.23
CA THR A 14 -3.74 -9.86 -6.50
C THR A 14 -5.09 -9.96 -7.22
N PRO A 15 -5.47 -11.12 -7.77
CA PRO A 15 -6.74 -11.27 -8.45
C PRO A 15 -7.91 -10.99 -7.50
N LEU A 16 -8.96 -10.35 -8.01
CA LEU A 16 -10.21 -10.20 -7.25
C LEU A 16 -11.00 -11.51 -7.26
N GLU A 17 -11.13 -12.16 -6.10
CA GLU A 17 -11.93 -13.37 -5.96
C GLU A 17 -13.44 -13.04 -5.93
N PRO A 18 -14.33 -14.01 -6.19
CA PRO A 18 -15.79 -13.78 -6.15
C PRO A 18 -16.29 -13.15 -4.84
N ASP A 19 -15.69 -13.54 -3.71
CA ASP A 19 -16.03 -13.00 -2.39
C ASP A 19 -15.58 -11.54 -2.23
N ASP A 20 -14.43 -11.16 -2.82
CA ASP A 20 -13.98 -9.77 -2.84
C ASP A 20 -14.91 -8.90 -3.68
N LEU A 21 -15.31 -9.41 -4.86
CA LEU A 21 -16.23 -8.75 -5.79
C LEU A 21 -17.63 -8.53 -5.21
N ALA A 22 -18.11 -9.43 -4.34
CA ALA A 22 -19.36 -9.22 -3.60
C ALA A 22 -19.31 -7.98 -2.67
N GLY A 23 -18.10 -7.55 -2.34
CA GLY A 23 -17.80 -6.33 -1.60
C GLY A 23 -17.86 -5.03 -2.43
N LEU A 24 -17.96 -5.09 -3.76
CA LEU A 24 -17.99 -3.90 -4.62
C LEU A 24 -19.25 -3.05 -4.33
N ILE A 25 -19.05 -1.76 -4.08
CA ILE A 25 -20.12 -0.80 -3.74
C ILE A 25 -20.68 -0.12 -5.01
N PRO A 26 -19.86 0.46 -5.91
CA PRO A 26 -20.39 1.24 -7.03
C PRO A 26 -20.99 0.32 -8.09
N THR A 27 -22.27 0.50 -8.39
CA THR A 27 -23.01 -0.34 -9.36
C THR A 27 -22.66 -0.03 -10.82
N TRP A 28 -21.93 1.06 -11.08
CA TRP A 28 -21.57 1.52 -12.42
C TRP A 28 -20.19 1.01 -12.88
N VAL A 29 -19.39 0.43 -11.99
CA VAL A 29 -18.07 -0.11 -12.33
C VAL A 29 -18.26 -1.35 -13.20
N ALA A 30 -17.91 -1.26 -14.47
CA ALA A 30 -18.04 -2.34 -15.45
C ALA A 30 -16.68 -2.80 -15.99
N THR A 31 -15.67 -1.93 -15.96
CA THR A 31 -14.34 -2.16 -16.50
C THR A 31 -13.25 -1.95 -15.44
N ARG A 32 -12.03 -2.42 -15.72
CA ARG A 32 -10.87 -2.15 -14.87
C ARG A 32 -10.58 -0.65 -14.78
N GLU A 33 -10.81 0.09 -15.86
CA GLU A 33 -10.63 1.54 -15.89
C GLU A 33 -11.62 2.24 -14.96
N ASP A 34 -12.89 1.83 -14.97
CA ASP A 34 -13.91 2.33 -14.04
C ASP A 34 -13.51 2.09 -12.58
N LEU A 35 -13.04 0.87 -12.28
CA LEU A 35 -12.59 0.50 -10.95
C LEU A 35 -11.40 1.34 -10.50
N ASN A 36 -10.37 1.44 -11.36
CA ASN A 36 -9.18 2.23 -11.09
C ASN A 36 -9.53 3.71 -10.86
N ALA A 37 -10.44 4.28 -11.65
CA ALA A 37 -10.90 5.66 -11.49
C ALA A 37 -11.63 5.87 -10.15
N ALA A 38 -12.54 4.95 -9.78
CA ALA A 38 -13.26 5.01 -8.51
C ALA A 38 -12.30 4.96 -7.31
N GLU A 39 -11.34 4.04 -7.33
CA GLU A 39 -10.33 3.88 -6.28
C GLU A 39 -9.39 5.10 -6.24
N GLN A 40 -8.93 5.60 -7.38
CA GLN A 40 -8.04 6.76 -7.42
C GLN A 40 -8.71 8.01 -6.85
N ALA A 41 -10.00 8.22 -7.09
CA ALA A 41 -10.76 9.30 -6.49
C ALA A 41 -10.82 9.20 -4.95
N ASN A 42 -10.93 7.97 -4.41
CA ASN A 42 -10.91 7.73 -2.96
C ASN A 42 -9.50 7.97 -2.37
N ILE A 43 -8.46 7.52 -3.06
CA ILE A 43 -7.06 7.73 -2.65
C ILE A 43 -6.72 9.21 -2.59
N ALA A 44 -7.19 10.02 -3.56
CA ALA A 44 -7.03 11.46 -3.52
C ALA A 44 -7.71 12.10 -2.28
N LYS A 45 -8.89 11.61 -1.89
CA LYS A 45 -9.55 12.05 -0.63
C LYS A 45 -8.77 11.61 0.61
N ALA A 46 -8.18 10.41 0.59
CA ALA A 46 -7.35 9.91 1.69
C ALA A 46 -6.08 10.73 1.89
N LEU A 47 -5.43 11.16 0.79
CA LEU A 47 -4.30 12.09 0.81
C LEU A 47 -4.67 13.42 1.47
N LEU A 48 -5.76 14.06 1.02
CA LEU A 48 -6.24 15.31 1.62
C LEU A 48 -6.57 15.16 3.12
N TRP A 49 -7.10 14.00 3.52
CA TRP A 49 -7.33 13.71 4.94
C TRP A 49 -6.01 13.58 5.72
N ALA A 50 -5.00 12.89 5.18
CA ALA A 50 -3.73 12.70 5.85
C ALA A 50 -3.00 14.04 6.09
N GLU A 51 -3.14 15.00 5.17
CA GLU A 51 -2.63 16.37 5.32
C GLU A 51 -3.48 17.25 6.26
N SER A 52 -4.75 16.90 6.45
CA SER A 52 -5.67 17.66 7.31
C SER A 52 -5.31 17.53 8.80
N LYS A 53 -5.83 18.41 9.65
CA LYS A 53 -5.66 18.31 11.13
C LYS A 53 -6.10 16.97 11.74
N GLY A 54 -6.92 16.18 11.04
CA GLY A 54 -7.36 14.86 11.46
C GLY A 54 -6.49 13.70 10.98
N GLY A 55 -5.39 13.99 10.29
CA GLY A 55 -4.40 13.01 9.83
C GLY A 55 -3.35 12.64 10.88
N PRO A 56 -2.48 11.64 10.60
CA PRO A 56 -1.50 11.13 11.55
C PRO A 56 -0.18 11.92 11.53
N HIS A 57 -0.13 13.08 12.20
CA HIS A 57 1.03 14.02 12.21
C HIS A 57 2.11 13.69 13.26
N SER A 58 2.44 12.40 13.42
CA SER A 58 3.59 11.95 14.19
C SER A 58 3.92 10.50 13.85
N LEU A 59 5.15 10.08 14.14
CA LEU A 59 5.58 8.69 13.97
C LEU A 59 4.69 7.72 14.76
N ASP A 60 4.38 8.00 16.03
CA ASP A 60 3.48 7.16 16.84
C ASP A 60 2.05 7.09 16.29
N ALA A 61 1.53 8.22 15.80
CA ALA A 61 0.18 8.26 15.22
C ALA A 61 0.14 7.48 13.90
N LEU A 62 1.15 7.66 13.05
CA LEU A 62 1.28 7.01 11.75
C LEU A 62 1.49 5.50 11.91
N LEU A 63 2.46 5.11 12.73
CA LEU A 63 2.92 3.73 12.90
C LEU A 63 2.05 2.96 13.91
N SER A 64 0.73 3.04 13.72
CA SER A 64 -0.24 2.29 14.51
C SER A 64 -1.14 1.44 13.63
N GLU A 65 -1.57 0.30 14.16
CA GLU A 65 -2.49 -0.60 13.46
C GLU A 65 -3.81 0.12 13.10
N GLY A 66 -4.30 0.95 14.02
CA GLY A 66 -5.49 1.77 13.81
C GLY A 66 -5.36 2.71 12.61
N THR A 67 -4.21 3.37 12.45
CA THR A 67 -3.94 4.22 11.29
C THR A 67 -3.79 3.43 10.02
N MET A 68 -3.10 2.28 10.02
CA MET A 68 -2.97 1.43 8.83
C MET A 68 -4.33 1.00 8.29
N ARG A 69 -5.24 0.58 9.18
CA ARG A 69 -6.61 0.21 8.82
C ARG A 69 -7.43 1.42 8.37
N SER A 70 -7.33 2.54 9.08
CA SER A 70 -8.06 3.77 8.75
C SER A 70 -7.64 4.35 7.40
N LEU A 71 -6.34 4.34 7.10
CA LEU A 71 -5.79 4.76 5.81
C LEU A 71 -6.41 3.92 4.69
N HIS A 72 -6.41 2.59 4.83
CA HIS A 72 -7.04 1.71 3.86
C HIS A 72 -8.56 1.95 3.74
N THR A 73 -9.28 2.12 4.84
CA THR A 73 -10.71 2.47 4.82
C THR A 73 -10.96 3.74 4.02
N ARG A 74 -10.11 4.77 4.17
CA ARG A 74 -10.28 6.03 3.44
C ARG A 74 -9.91 5.93 1.97
N MET A 75 -8.90 5.12 1.65
CA MET A 75 -8.47 4.89 0.27
C MET A 75 -9.47 4.07 -0.55
N PHE A 76 -10.31 3.26 0.09
CA PHE A 76 -11.10 2.24 -0.60
C PHE A 76 -12.55 2.12 -0.13
N GLY A 77 -12.98 2.85 0.90
CA GLY A 77 -14.25 2.63 1.60
C GLY A 77 -15.51 3.04 0.85
N GLU A 78 -15.42 3.89 -0.18
CA GLU A 78 -16.55 4.13 -1.09
C GLU A 78 -16.60 3.12 -2.24
N VAL A 79 -15.56 2.29 -2.40
CA VAL A 79 -15.46 1.28 -3.46
C VAL A 79 -15.70 -0.13 -2.93
N TRP A 80 -15.19 -0.45 -1.74
CA TRP A 80 -15.15 -1.79 -1.18
C TRP A 80 -15.69 -1.85 0.24
N LYS A 81 -16.68 -2.71 0.49
CA LYS A 81 -17.27 -2.93 1.82
C LYS A 81 -16.26 -3.45 2.85
N TRP A 82 -15.23 -4.17 2.40
CA TRP A 82 -14.19 -4.75 3.24
C TRP A 82 -13.03 -3.77 3.53
N ALA A 83 -13.08 -2.53 3.04
CA ALA A 83 -11.98 -1.59 3.20
C ALA A 83 -11.60 -1.36 4.69
N GLY A 84 -10.34 -1.64 5.02
CA GLY A 84 -9.79 -1.56 6.38
C GLY A 84 -9.98 -2.82 7.21
N HIS A 85 -10.55 -3.88 6.65
CA HIS A 85 -10.58 -5.21 7.26
C HIS A 85 -9.52 -6.10 6.61
N TYR A 86 -8.74 -6.79 7.43
CA TYR A 86 -7.78 -7.76 6.90
C TYR A 86 -8.47 -8.89 6.17
N ARG A 87 -7.78 -9.44 5.18
CA ARG A 87 -8.21 -10.68 4.53
C ARG A 87 -8.26 -11.82 5.56
N ARG A 88 -9.19 -12.73 5.34
CA ARG A 88 -9.41 -13.93 6.18
C ARG A 88 -9.16 -15.23 5.42
N HIS A 89 -8.40 -15.13 4.35
CA HIS A 89 -7.98 -16.21 3.48
C HIS A 89 -6.55 -15.93 3.00
N ASN A 90 -5.87 -16.98 2.56
CA ASN A 90 -4.54 -16.85 1.96
C ASN A 90 -4.67 -16.46 0.48
N THR A 91 -3.85 -15.50 0.07
CA THR A 91 -3.70 -15.05 -1.31
C THR A 91 -2.43 -15.67 -1.92
N ASN A 92 -2.21 -15.46 -3.22
CA ASN A 92 -1.00 -15.91 -3.92
C ASN A 92 0.31 -15.24 -3.44
N ILE A 93 0.19 -14.13 -2.72
CA ILE A 93 1.28 -13.38 -2.07
C ILE A 93 0.84 -12.99 -0.68
N GLY A 94 1.77 -12.63 0.19
CA GLY A 94 1.46 -12.25 1.56
C GLY A 94 1.73 -13.36 2.57
N THR A 95 1.65 -13.01 3.85
CA THR A 95 1.79 -14.00 4.92
C THR A 95 0.51 -14.83 5.14
N ASP A 96 0.56 -15.88 5.95
CA ASP A 96 -0.66 -16.60 6.33
C ASP A 96 -1.62 -15.66 7.06
N TRP A 97 -2.89 -15.62 6.65
CA TRP A 97 -3.85 -14.64 7.13
C TRP A 97 -4.02 -14.59 8.66
N PRO A 98 -3.90 -15.70 9.43
CA PRO A 98 -3.95 -15.63 10.89
C PRO A 98 -2.80 -14.84 11.52
N HIS A 99 -1.68 -14.68 10.80
CA HIS A 99 -0.48 -14.00 11.29
C HIS A 99 -0.40 -12.51 10.88
N ILE A 100 -1.35 -12.01 10.08
CA ILE A 100 -1.31 -10.62 9.56
C ILE A 100 -1.19 -9.60 10.69
N SER A 101 -2.03 -9.70 11.72
CA SER A 101 -2.05 -8.71 12.81
C SER A 101 -0.74 -8.72 13.59
N ALA A 102 -0.21 -9.90 13.93
CA ALA A 102 1.07 -10.03 14.63
C ALA A 102 2.23 -9.45 13.81
N GLN A 103 2.37 -9.83 12.53
CA GLN A 103 3.47 -9.35 11.69
C GLN A 103 3.38 -7.86 11.37
N LEU A 104 2.16 -7.30 11.26
CA LEU A 104 2.01 -5.87 11.12
C LEU A 104 2.43 -5.13 12.39
N GLN A 105 2.05 -5.63 13.57
CA GLN A 105 2.49 -5.05 14.83
C GLN A 105 4.02 -5.10 14.97
N ASP A 106 4.64 -6.21 14.62
CA ASP A 106 6.11 -6.35 14.61
C ASP A 106 6.76 -5.34 13.67
N LEU A 107 6.25 -5.19 12.44
CA LEU A 107 6.74 -4.20 11.49
C LEU A 107 6.64 -2.77 12.04
N LEU A 108 5.49 -2.40 12.59
CA LEU A 108 5.26 -1.04 13.10
C LEU A 108 6.17 -0.74 14.31
N ALA A 109 6.29 -1.71 15.23
CA ALA A 109 7.18 -1.60 16.38
C ALA A 109 8.65 -1.49 15.97
N ASP A 110 9.10 -2.27 14.98
CA ASP A 110 10.46 -2.19 14.45
C ASP A 110 10.75 -0.79 13.91
N VAL A 111 9.86 -0.22 13.10
CA VAL A 111 10.07 1.11 12.52
C VAL A 111 10.03 2.20 13.60
N LEU A 112 9.17 2.08 14.61
CA LEU A 112 9.18 2.99 15.76
C LEU A 112 10.53 2.97 16.50
N VAL A 113 11.09 1.77 16.72
CA VAL A 113 12.41 1.64 17.33
C VAL A 113 13.50 2.25 16.44
N GLN A 114 13.48 1.96 15.14
CA GLN A 114 14.47 2.48 14.18
C GLN A 114 14.42 4.01 14.03
N THR A 115 13.27 4.62 14.30
CA THR A 115 13.04 6.08 14.18
C THR A 115 13.06 6.81 15.53
N SER A 116 13.35 6.10 16.63
CA SER A 116 13.36 6.66 17.98
C SER A 116 14.44 7.73 18.21
N ASP A 117 15.56 7.65 17.47
CA ASP A 117 16.61 8.67 17.43
C ASP A 117 16.86 9.08 15.98
N ARG A 118 16.39 10.29 15.61
CA ARG A 118 16.48 10.81 14.24
C ARG A 118 17.92 11.05 13.78
N GLU A 119 18.87 11.18 14.71
CA GLU A 119 20.29 11.36 14.35
C GLU A 119 21.00 10.02 14.10
N LYS A 120 20.35 8.89 14.43
CA LYS A 120 20.93 7.54 14.34
C LYS A 120 20.03 6.55 13.60
N LEU A 121 19.41 7.01 12.51
CA LEU A 121 18.66 6.11 11.64
C LEU A 121 19.60 5.02 11.10
N PRO A 122 19.15 3.75 11.04
CA PRO A 122 19.95 2.65 10.49
C PRO A 122 20.19 2.78 8.97
N TRP A 123 19.34 3.56 8.30
CA TRP A 123 19.42 3.89 6.87
C TRP A 123 19.02 5.34 6.65
N PRO A 124 19.37 5.95 5.49
CA PRO A 124 18.77 7.21 5.08
C PRO A 124 17.23 7.15 5.11
N PRO A 125 16.52 8.27 5.39
CA PRO A 125 15.07 8.28 5.51
C PRO A 125 14.34 7.61 4.33
N ASP A 126 14.82 7.86 3.11
CA ASP A 126 14.30 7.26 1.88
C ASP A 126 14.33 5.74 1.90
N GLU A 127 15.48 5.18 2.23
CA GLU A 127 15.67 3.73 2.27
C GLU A 127 14.87 3.12 3.42
N LEU A 128 14.81 3.77 4.58
CA LEU A 128 14.00 3.31 5.71
C LEU A 128 12.50 3.26 5.33
N ALA A 129 11.98 4.30 4.69
CA ALA A 129 10.59 4.35 4.24
C ALA A 129 10.30 3.32 3.12
N VAL A 130 11.24 3.10 2.21
CA VAL A 130 11.13 2.08 1.15
C VAL A 130 11.18 0.66 1.73
N ARG A 131 12.01 0.40 2.75
CA ARG A 131 12.03 -0.87 3.49
C ARG A 131 10.72 -1.11 4.24
N PHE A 132 10.15 -0.07 4.86
CA PHE A 132 8.83 -0.13 5.48
C PHE A 132 7.74 -0.49 4.44
N HIS A 133 7.69 0.23 3.32
CA HIS A 133 6.81 -0.10 2.19
C HIS A 133 6.94 -1.56 1.76
N HIS A 134 8.18 -2.03 1.55
CA HIS A 134 8.44 -3.36 1.07
C HIS A 134 7.91 -4.43 2.03
N ARG A 135 8.22 -4.31 3.32
CA ARG A 135 7.72 -5.23 4.36
C ARG A 135 6.19 -5.21 4.44
N LEU A 136 5.56 -4.04 4.29
CA LEU A 136 4.10 -3.92 4.30
C LEU A 136 3.46 -4.62 3.08
N VAL A 137 4.08 -4.53 1.90
CA VAL A 137 3.69 -5.29 0.70
C VAL A 137 3.82 -6.80 0.92
N VAL A 138 4.91 -7.23 1.58
CA VAL A 138 5.17 -8.65 1.91
C VAL A 138 4.16 -9.19 2.93
N ILE A 139 3.72 -8.40 3.91
CA ILE A 139 2.65 -8.84 4.85
C ILE A 139 1.32 -8.99 4.10
N HIS A 140 1.02 -8.05 3.19
CA HIS A 140 -0.19 -8.04 2.36
C HIS A 140 -1.50 -8.16 3.18
N PRO A 141 -1.78 -7.18 4.07
CA PRO A 141 -2.81 -7.31 5.10
C PRO A 141 -4.27 -7.34 4.59
N PHE A 142 -4.58 -6.66 3.49
CA PHE A 142 -5.95 -6.48 2.99
C PHE A 142 -6.25 -7.38 1.78
N PRO A 143 -7.53 -7.61 1.42
CA PRO A 143 -7.88 -8.38 0.22
C PRO A 143 -7.29 -7.82 -1.07
N ASN A 144 -7.36 -6.51 -1.28
CA ASN A 144 -6.71 -5.82 -2.41
C ASN A 144 -6.20 -4.44 -1.98
N GLY A 145 -5.59 -3.67 -2.88
CA GLY A 145 -5.14 -2.31 -2.61
C GLY A 145 -3.81 -2.19 -1.86
N ASN A 146 -3.22 -3.30 -1.40
CA ASN A 146 -2.00 -3.33 -0.57
C ASN A 146 -0.82 -2.56 -1.16
N GLY A 147 -0.58 -2.69 -2.47
CA GLY A 147 0.51 -1.96 -3.13
C GLY A 147 0.32 -0.44 -3.10
N ARG A 148 -0.92 0.05 -3.27
CA ARG A 148 -1.24 1.50 -3.18
C ARG A 148 -1.21 1.98 -1.73
N HIS A 149 -1.68 1.14 -0.81
CA HIS A 149 -1.70 1.43 0.63
C HIS A 149 -0.30 1.52 1.22
N ALA A 150 0.55 0.52 0.97
CA ALA A 150 1.92 0.48 1.46
C ALA A 150 2.74 1.66 0.92
N ARG A 151 2.47 2.01 -0.33
CA ARG A 151 3.03 3.19 -0.96
C ARG A 151 2.63 4.43 -0.17
N LEU A 152 1.35 4.78 -0.11
CA LEU A 152 0.91 5.99 0.62
C LEU A 152 1.40 6.02 2.08
N ALA A 153 1.46 4.88 2.77
CA ALA A 153 2.00 4.80 4.12
C ALA A 153 3.50 5.18 4.18
N ALA A 154 4.30 4.80 3.18
CA ALA A 154 5.70 5.18 3.09
C ALA A 154 5.90 6.66 2.70
N ASP A 155 5.01 7.24 1.89
CA ASP A 155 5.01 8.69 1.62
C ASP A 155 4.81 9.50 2.90
N LEU A 156 3.88 9.05 3.75
CA LEU A 156 3.65 9.69 5.05
C LEU A 156 4.86 9.51 5.97
N LEU A 157 5.47 8.33 5.98
CA LEU A 157 6.64 8.07 6.82
C LEU A 157 7.84 8.92 6.41
N VAL A 158 8.15 9.01 5.12
CA VAL A 158 9.29 9.80 4.63
C VAL A 158 9.07 11.30 4.87
N ALA A 159 7.81 11.77 4.74
CA ALA A 159 7.41 13.14 5.08
C ALA A 159 7.59 13.43 6.58
N GLU A 160 7.16 12.53 7.46
CA GLU A 160 7.38 12.64 8.91
C GLU A 160 8.88 12.69 9.24
N LEU A 161 9.72 11.98 8.50
CA LEU A 161 11.17 12.01 8.65
C LEU A 161 11.84 13.28 8.09
N GLY A 162 11.07 14.18 7.48
CA GLY A 162 11.54 15.49 7.01
C GLY A 162 11.96 15.53 5.55
N GLU A 163 11.72 14.46 4.78
CA GLU A 163 12.01 14.38 3.36
C GLU A 163 10.74 14.57 2.51
N PRO A 164 10.84 15.00 1.25
CA PRO A 164 9.67 15.08 0.37
C PRO A 164 9.01 13.71 0.17
N SER A 165 7.70 13.68 -0.14
CA SER A 165 7.01 12.45 -0.57
C SER A 165 7.65 11.85 -1.84
N PHE A 166 7.48 10.55 -2.05
CA PHE A 166 8.00 9.88 -3.23
C PHE A 166 7.21 10.24 -4.49
N THR A 167 7.81 9.98 -5.64
CA THR A 167 7.15 10.14 -6.95
C THR A 167 6.69 8.80 -7.52
N TRP A 168 7.33 7.69 -7.10
CA TRP A 168 7.28 6.33 -7.66
C TRP A 168 7.22 6.27 -9.18
N GLY A 169 8.00 7.14 -9.82
CA GLY A 169 8.27 7.12 -11.25
C GLY A 169 7.24 7.84 -12.13
N ALA A 170 6.44 8.76 -11.57
CA ALA A 170 5.61 9.76 -12.28
C ALA A 170 4.64 9.23 -13.37
N LYS A 171 4.22 7.96 -13.31
CA LYS A 171 3.29 7.32 -14.26
C LYS A 171 2.37 6.31 -13.56
N ASP A 172 1.28 5.95 -14.25
CA ASP A 172 0.24 5.04 -13.75
C ASP A 172 0.76 3.60 -13.52
N LEU A 173 0.91 3.22 -12.24
CA LEU A 173 1.24 1.86 -11.79
C LEU A 173 0.02 0.93 -11.75
N GLY A 174 -1.19 1.46 -11.95
CA GLY A 174 -2.46 0.73 -12.02
C GLY A 174 -2.63 -0.05 -13.32
N ALA A 175 -1.89 0.30 -14.37
CA ALA A 175 -1.89 -0.40 -15.65
C ALA A 175 -0.65 -1.30 -15.82
N SER A 176 -0.81 -2.37 -16.61
CA SER A 176 0.34 -3.15 -17.11
C SER A 176 1.21 -2.30 -18.03
N GLY A 177 2.53 -2.41 -17.92
CA GLY A 177 3.44 -1.63 -18.75
C GLY A 177 4.89 -1.66 -18.26
N ALA A 178 5.76 -0.93 -18.96
CA ALA A 178 7.19 -0.89 -18.65
C ALA A 178 7.48 -0.32 -17.25
N VAL A 179 6.70 0.67 -16.81
CA VAL A 179 6.84 1.29 -15.48
C VAL A 179 6.49 0.29 -14.38
N ARG A 180 5.35 -0.39 -14.51
CA ARG A 180 4.94 -1.43 -13.56
C ARG A 180 5.95 -2.59 -13.51
N ARG A 181 6.49 -3.01 -14.66
CA ARG A 181 7.55 -4.03 -14.69
C ARG A 181 8.80 -3.57 -13.97
N ALA A 182 9.28 -2.34 -14.22
CA ALA A 182 10.44 -1.78 -13.52
C ALA A 182 10.23 -1.76 -12.00
N TYR A 183 9.03 -1.37 -11.54
CA TYR A 183 8.66 -1.43 -10.13
C TYR A 183 8.69 -2.87 -9.56
N LEU A 184 8.07 -3.83 -10.27
CA LEU A 184 8.07 -5.24 -9.85
C LEU A 184 9.48 -5.83 -9.85
N ASP A 185 10.32 -5.46 -10.80
CA ASP A 185 11.70 -5.93 -10.87
C ASP A 185 12.55 -5.34 -9.74
N ALA A 186 12.32 -4.08 -9.37
CA ALA A 186 12.94 -3.47 -8.20
C ALA A 186 12.51 -4.14 -6.89
N LEU A 187 11.22 -4.48 -6.73
CA LEU A 187 10.74 -5.28 -5.60
C LEU A 187 11.42 -6.66 -5.54
N ARG A 188 11.41 -7.39 -6.66
CA ARG A 188 12.03 -8.72 -6.75
C ARG A 188 13.53 -8.69 -6.51
N HIS A 189 14.21 -7.60 -6.89
CA HIS A 189 15.62 -7.38 -6.59
C HIS A 189 15.85 -7.15 -5.09
N ALA A 190 15.01 -6.34 -4.45
CA ALA A 190 15.06 -6.14 -3.00
C ALA A 190 14.83 -7.46 -2.25
N ASP A 191 13.87 -8.28 -2.69
CA ASP A 191 13.60 -9.61 -2.11
C ASP A 191 14.84 -10.52 -2.17
N ARG A 192 15.45 -10.68 -3.36
CA ARG A 192 16.55 -11.64 -3.58
C ARG A 192 17.88 -11.18 -3.01
N GLU A 193 18.22 -9.92 -3.23
CA GLU A 193 19.58 -9.40 -2.99
C GLU A 193 19.68 -8.61 -1.67
N GLN A 194 18.54 -8.34 -1.01
CA GLN A 194 18.46 -7.45 0.17
C GLN A 194 19.06 -6.05 -0.09
N ASN A 195 19.09 -5.65 -1.37
CA ASN A 195 19.56 -4.36 -1.84
C ASN A 195 18.37 -3.51 -2.27
N PHE A 196 18.13 -2.41 -1.55
CA PHE A 196 16.97 -1.54 -1.74
C PHE A 196 17.25 -0.34 -2.65
N VAL A 197 18.50 -0.12 -3.08
CA VAL A 197 18.89 1.01 -3.92
C VAL A 197 18.02 1.13 -5.17
N PRO A 198 17.79 0.06 -5.98
CA PRO A 198 16.96 0.19 -7.18
C PRO A 198 15.51 0.58 -6.88
N LEU A 199 14.97 0.16 -5.73
CA LEU A 199 13.61 0.51 -5.33
C LEU A 199 13.52 1.94 -4.81
N VAL A 200 14.56 2.43 -4.13
CA VAL A 200 14.69 3.85 -3.73
C VAL A 200 14.82 4.75 -4.96
N GLU A 201 15.67 4.40 -5.93
CA GLU A 201 15.80 5.13 -7.19
C GLU A 201 14.47 5.19 -7.95
N PHE A 202 13.78 4.04 -8.07
CA PHE A 202 12.44 4.00 -8.64
C PHE A 202 11.45 4.90 -7.88
N ALA A 203 11.55 4.94 -6.55
CA ALA A 203 10.67 5.75 -5.72
C ALA A 203 10.87 7.24 -5.88
N ARG A 204 12.12 7.68 -6.10
CA ARG A 204 12.44 9.10 -6.30
C ARG A 204 12.22 9.57 -7.73
N GLY A 205 12.41 8.70 -8.72
CA GLY A 205 12.19 8.98 -10.15
C GLY A 205 13.39 9.60 -10.83
#